data_AF-A0A353N242-F1
#
_entry.id   AF-A0A353N242-F1
#
_cell.length_a   1.000
_cell.length_b   1.000
_cell.length_c   1.000
_cell.angle_alpha   90.00
_cell.angle_beta   90.00
_cell.angle_gamma   90.00
#
_symmetry.space_group_name_H-M   'P 1'
#
loop_
_entity.id
_entity.type
_entity.pdbx_description
1 polymer ?
#
loop_
_entity_poly.entity_id
_entity_poly.type
_entity_poly.pdbx_seq_one_letter_code
_entity_poly.pdbx_strand_id
1 'polypeptide(L)'
;MAVYDVLVVDAQNDFCHPAGALFVPGAQEDTARLCALLDRLESTGNIGNYHVTMDTHFVLDISHPGFWRDEKGNMPDPFTRIFPENLISGRWLPKDPSARGRALQYLEKLKETGRYDH
;
A
#
# COMPACT_ATOMS: atom_id res chain seq x y z
N MET A 1 0.57 37.49 -2.71
CA MET A 1 0.70 36.23 -3.49
C MET A 1 0.09 35.11 -2.67
N ALA A 2 -0.56 34.14 -3.31
CA ALA A 2 -1.07 32.96 -2.61
C ALA A 2 0.10 32.08 -2.17
N VAL A 3 -0.03 31.41 -1.03
CA VAL A 3 0.93 30.42 -0.55
C VAL A 3 0.17 29.11 -0.40
N TYR A 4 0.77 28.01 -0.85
CA TYR A 4 0.17 26.68 -0.88
C TYR A 4 0.92 25.74 0.06
N ASP A 5 0.17 24.87 0.73
CA ASP A 5 0.72 23.65 1.31
C ASP A 5 0.60 22.54 0.27
N VAL A 6 1.69 21.81 0.05
CA VAL A 6 1.78 20.75 -0.96
C VAL A 6 1.74 19.41 -0.26
N LEU A 7 0.77 18.57 -0.61
CA LEU A 7 0.73 17.16 -0.21
C LEU A 7 1.20 16.27 -1.37
N VAL A 8 2.32 15.59 -1.19
CA VAL A 8 2.82 14.55 -2.10
C VAL A 8 2.51 13.20 -1.49
N VAL A 9 1.70 12.39 -2.18
CA VAL A 9 1.28 11.08 -1.69
C VAL A 9 2.11 10.00 -2.35
N ASP A 10 2.87 9.26 -1.55
CA ASP A 10 3.51 7.99 -1.88
C ASP A 10 4.29 8.00 -3.21
N ALA A 11 5.05 9.07 -3.46
CA ALA A 11 5.94 9.21 -4.62
C ALA A 11 7.21 8.34 -4.49
N GLN A 12 7.01 7.03 -4.28
CA GLN A 12 8.05 6.03 -4.04
C GLN A 12 8.36 5.25 -5.32
N ASN A 13 9.59 4.72 -5.40
CA ASN A 13 10.04 3.95 -6.57
C ASN A 13 9.10 2.80 -6.93
N ASP A 14 8.54 2.12 -5.93
CA ASP A 14 7.64 0.98 -6.16
C ASP A 14 6.38 1.36 -6.94
N PHE A 15 5.91 2.61 -6.81
CA PHE A 15 4.73 3.11 -7.52
C PHE A 15 5.09 3.95 -8.75
N CYS A 16 6.20 4.69 -8.73
CA CYS A 16 6.52 5.72 -9.73
C CYS A 16 7.60 5.34 -10.74
N HIS A 17 8.43 4.33 -10.47
CA HIS A 17 9.47 3.89 -11.39
C HIS A 17 9.00 2.66 -12.20
N PRO A 18 9.25 2.56 -13.51
CA PRO A 18 8.79 1.41 -14.33
C PRO A 18 9.28 0.03 -13.86
N ALA A 19 10.38 -0.01 -13.11
CA ALA A 19 10.92 -1.22 -12.49
C ALA A 19 10.46 -1.44 -11.03
N GLY A 20 9.54 -0.61 -10.54
CA GLY A 20 8.98 -0.71 -9.20
C GLY A 20 8.08 -1.93 -9.02
N ALA A 21 7.97 -2.42 -7.79
CA ALA A 21 7.21 -3.64 -7.49
C ALA A 21 5.70 -3.51 -7.77
N LEU A 22 5.15 -2.30 -7.73
CA LEU A 22 3.73 -2.00 -7.95
C LEU A 22 3.55 -0.75 -8.83
N PHE A 23 4.28 -0.71 -9.95
CA PHE A 23 4.31 0.47 -10.81
C PHE A 23 2.92 0.87 -11.31
N VAL A 24 2.57 2.14 -11.12
CA VAL A 24 1.33 2.73 -11.63
C VAL A 24 1.58 3.26 -13.05
N PRO A 25 0.82 2.80 -14.06
CA PRO A 25 1.01 3.27 -15.43
C PRO A 25 0.91 4.79 -15.55
N GLY A 26 1.94 5.41 -16.14
CA GLY A 26 2.04 6.88 -16.31
C GLY A 26 2.67 7.63 -15.14
N ALA A 27 2.96 6.95 -14.02
CA ALA A 27 3.47 7.59 -12.81
C ALA A 27 4.87 8.19 -12.97
N GLN A 28 5.69 7.65 -13.89
CA GLN A 28 6.99 8.22 -14.21
C GLN A 28 6.84 9.63 -14.81
N GLU A 29 5.94 9.78 -15.77
CA GLU A 29 5.65 11.06 -16.40
C GLU A 29 4.92 12.02 -15.45
N ASP A 30 4.03 11.51 -14.58
CA ASP A 30 3.40 12.31 -13.52
C ASP A 30 4.42 12.82 -12.51
N THR A 31 5.43 12.02 -12.17
CA THR A 31 6.51 12.45 -11.29
C THR A 31 7.31 13.59 -11.92
N ALA A 32 7.59 13.53 -13.22
CA ALA A 32 8.23 14.64 -13.94
C ALA A 32 7.36 15.91 -13.97
N ARG A 33 6.04 15.76 -14.18
CA ARG A 33 5.08 16.88 -14.10
C ARG A 33 5.02 17.49 -12.70
N LEU A 34 5.04 16.66 -11.66
CA LEU A 34 5.08 17.08 -10.27
C LEU A 34 6.34 17.90 -10.00
N CYS A 35 7.54 17.39 -10.33
CA CYS A 35 8.79 18.13 -10.17
C CYS A 35 8.73 19.51 -10.84
N ALA A 36 8.26 19.58 -12.10
CA ALA A 36 8.13 20.85 -12.83
C ALA A 36 7.14 21.82 -12.16
N LEU A 37 6.05 21.32 -11.56
CA LEU A 37 5.12 22.13 -10.79
C LEU A 37 5.77 22.68 -9.52
N LEU A 38 6.49 21.84 -8.76
CA LEU A 38 7.17 22.22 -7.53
C LEU A 38 8.25 23.27 -7.81
N ASP A 39 9.09 23.05 -8.82
CA ASP A 39 10.13 24.01 -9.25
C ASP A 39 9.52 25.38 -9.57
N ARG A 40 8.39 25.40 -10.29
CA ARG A 40 7.70 26.64 -10.63
C ARG A 40 7.18 27.37 -9.40
N LEU A 41 6.52 26.67 -8.48
CA LEU A 41 5.93 27.27 -7.28
C LEU A 41 7.01 27.71 -6.27
N GLU A 42 8.12 26.97 -6.18
CA GLU A 42 9.27 27.33 -5.35
C GLU A 42 9.95 28.60 -5.89
N SER A 43 10.12 28.72 -7.23
CA SER A 43 10.76 29.88 -7.87
C SER A 43 10.07 31.21 -7.60
N THR A 44 8.78 31.18 -7.25
CA THR A 44 7.95 32.34 -6.93
C THR A 44 7.63 32.46 -5.44
N GLY A 45 8.22 31.61 -4.60
CA GLY A 45 7.99 31.61 -3.15
C GLY A 45 6.54 31.30 -2.76
N ASN A 46 5.83 30.50 -3.56
CA ASN A 46 4.43 30.16 -3.34
C ASN A 46 4.23 28.86 -2.54
N ILE A 47 5.28 28.22 -2.06
CA ILE A 47 5.17 27.03 -1.20
C ILE A 47 5.41 27.41 0.25
N GLY A 48 4.46 27.06 1.12
CA GLY A 48 4.56 27.23 2.57
C GLY A 48 5.18 25.97 3.20
N ASN A 49 4.52 24.84 3.02
CA ASN A 49 4.96 23.55 3.55
C ASN A 49 4.89 22.44 2.51
N TYR A 50 5.75 21.43 2.71
CA TYR A 50 5.66 20.14 2.06
C TYR A 50 5.18 19.10 3.08
N HIS A 51 4.13 18.39 2.74
CA HIS A 51 3.65 17.20 3.42
C HIS A 51 3.89 16.03 2.49
N VAL A 52 4.71 15.06 2.90
CA VAL A 52 5.01 13.89 2.07
C VAL A 52 4.61 12.65 2.85
N THR A 53 3.77 11.82 2.25
CA THR A 53 3.47 10.49 2.80
C THR A 53 4.38 9.46 2.15
N MET A 54 4.67 8.42 2.91
CA MET A 54 5.38 7.25 2.42
C MET A 54 4.69 6.03 2.98
N ASP A 55 4.41 5.08 2.11
CA ASP A 55 3.95 3.78 2.50
C ASP A 55 5.14 2.96 3.01
N THR A 56 5.12 2.61 4.30
CA THR A 56 6.21 1.88 4.96
C THR A 56 5.67 0.62 5.61
N HIS A 57 6.11 -0.53 5.12
CA HIS A 57 5.63 -1.84 5.56
C HIS A 57 6.73 -2.68 6.19
N PHE A 58 6.33 -3.55 7.12
CA PHE A 58 7.16 -4.69 7.48
C PHE A 58 7.20 -5.69 6.32
N VAL A 59 8.31 -6.43 6.19
CA VAL A 59 8.45 -7.48 5.17
C VAL A 59 7.29 -8.50 5.25
N LEU A 60 6.85 -8.81 6.47
CA LEU A 60 5.72 -9.70 6.74
C LEU A 60 4.45 -8.92 7.15
N ASP A 61 4.16 -7.81 6.48
CA ASP A 61 2.85 -7.15 6.61
C ASP A 61 1.71 -8.06 6.13
N ILE A 62 0.52 -7.95 6.74
CA ILE A 62 -0.63 -8.80 6.43
C ILE A 62 -1.05 -8.71 4.95
N SER A 63 -0.85 -7.56 4.31
CA SER A 63 -1.14 -7.35 2.88
C SER A 63 -0.21 -8.14 1.95
N HIS A 64 0.98 -8.52 2.42
CA HIS A 64 1.94 -9.24 1.59
C HIS A 64 1.63 -10.74 1.53
N PRO A 65 1.81 -11.39 0.37
CA PRO A 65 1.74 -12.86 0.26
C PRO A 65 2.66 -13.57 1.26
N GLY A 66 3.78 -12.94 1.61
CA GLY A 66 4.75 -13.41 2.59
C GLY A 66 4.16 -13.70 3.97
N PHE A 67 3.08 -13.03 4.38
CA PHE A 67 2.42 -13.25 5.66
C PHE A 67 1.60 -14.54 5.68
N TRP A 68 1.14 -15.01 4.53
CA TRP A 68 0.19 -16.11 4.41
C TRP A 68 0.86 -17.41 3.92
N ARG A 69 0.19 -18.54 4.19
CA ARG A 69 0.49 -19.84 3.62
C ARG A 69 -0.76 -20.71 3.49
N ASP A 70 -0.76 -21.61 2.51
CA ASP A 70 -1.70 -22.73 2.43
C ASP A 70 -1.25 -23.90 3.33
N GLU A 71 -2.01 -25.00 3.31
CA GLU A 71 -1.69 -26.24 4.05
C GLU A 71 -0.34 -26.87 3.64
N LYS A 72 0.15 -26.57 2.43
CA LYS A 72 1.42 -27.08 1.89
C LYS A 72 2.59 -26.12 2.13
N GLY A 73 2.33 -24.95 2.72
CA GLY A 73 3.34 -23.91 2.98
C GLY A 73 3.56 -22.91 1.84
N ASN A 74 2.77 -22.98 0.76
CA ASN A 74 2.89 -22.05 -0.37
C ASN A 74 2.21 -20.72 -0.05
N MET A 75 2.76 -19.63 -0.58
CA MET A 75 2.15 -18.30 -0.48
C MET A 75 1.03 -18.15 -1.52
N PRO A 76 0.03 -17.30 -1.26
CA PRO A 76 -0.94 -16.92 -2.28
C PRO A 76 -0.25 -16.16 -3.43
N ASP A 77 -0.86 -16.20 -4.62
CA ASP A 77 -0.45 -15.31 -5.70
C ASP A 77 -0.74 -13.84 -5.33
N PRO A 78 0.01 -12.85 -5.85
CA PRO A 78 -0.30 -11.43 -5.66
C PRO A 78 -1.76 -11.11 -6.00
N PHE A 79 -2.38 -10.22 -5.21
CA PHE A 79 -3.80 -9.84 -5.33
C PHE A 79 -4.84 -10.95 -5.07
N THR A 80 -4.43 -12.07 -4.48
CA THR A 80 -5.38 -13.08 -3.98
C THR A 80 -6.21 -12.50 -2.85
N ARG A 81 -7.53 -12.46 -3.03
CA ARG A 81 -8.45 -12.05 -1.96
C ARG A 81 -8.56 -13.11 -0.88
N ILE A 82 -8.47 -12.69 0.38
CA ILE A 82 -8.55 -13.59 1.55
C ILE A 82 -9.67 -13.11 2.46
N PHE A 83 -10.74 -13.90 2.53
CA PHE A 83 -11.89 -13.61 3.39
C PHE A 83 -11.77 -14.33 4.74
N PRO A 84 -12.52 -13.91 5.79
CA PRO A 84 -12.54 -14.61 7.08
C PRO A 84 -12.76 -16.11 6.96
N GLU A 85 -13.62 -16.55 6.04
CA GLU A 85 -13.93 -17.95 5.81
C GLU A 85 -12.72 -18.76 5.33
N ASN A 86 -11.80 -18.13 4.60
CA ASN A 86 -10.56 -18.80 4.16
C ASN A 86 -9.62 -19.08 5.33
N LEU A 87 -9.56 -18.17 6.31
CA LEU A 87 -8.78 -18.37 7.54
C LEU A 87 -9.45 -19.41 8.45
N ILE A 88 -10.77 -19.33 8.61
CA ILE A 88 -11.55 -20.27 9.44
C ILE A 88 -11.41 -21.70 8.90
N SER A 89 -11.58 -21.89 7.59
CA SER A 89 -11.44 -23.19 6.93
C SER A 89 -10.00 -23.72 6.85
N GLY A 90 -9.01 -22.87 7.15
CA GLY A 90 -7.59 -23.26 7.08
C GLY A 90 -6.97 -23.16 5.68
N ARG A 91 -7.72 -22.66 4.68
CA ARG A 91 -7.22 -22.44 3.32
C ARG A 91 -6.03 -21.48 3.28
N TRP A 92 -6.12 -20.39 4.03
CA TRP A 92 -5.05 -19.40 4.18
C TRP A 92 -4.79 -19.13 5.66
N LEU A 93 -3.59 -19.46 6.11
CA LEU A 93 -3.16 -19.26 7.49
C LEU A 93 -1.98 -18.30 7.53
N PRO A 94 -1.85 -17.47 8.57
CA PRO A 94 -0.60 -16.75 8.79
C PRO A 94 0.58 -17.71 8.94
N LYS A 95 1.75 -17.32 8.43
CA LYS A 95 2.99 -18.09 8.60
C LYS A 95 3.38 -18.19 10.08
N ASP A 96 3.24 -17.09 10.83
CA ASP A 96 3.32 -17.09 12.28
C ASP A 96 1.94 -17.44 12.88
N PRO A 97 1.76 -18.63 13.48
CA PRO A 97 0.48 -19.03 14.06
C PRO A 97 -0.03 -18.07 15.15
N SER A 98 0.85 -17.31 15.82
CA SER A 98 0.48 -16.35 16.86
C SER A 98 -0.38 -15.21 16.31
N ALA A 99 -0.23 -14.89 15.02
CA ALA A 99 -0.96 -13.82 14.35
C ALA A 99 -2.41 -14.20 13.98
N ARG A 100 -2.82 -15.48 14.11
CA ARG A 100 -4.13 -15.96 13.66
C ARG A 100 -5.30 -15.17 14.25
N GLY A 101 -5.27 -14.88 15.54
CA GLY A 101 -6.34 -14.14 16.22
C GLY A 101 -6.49 -12.72 15.68
N ARG A 102 -5.38 -11.99 15.55
CA ARG A 102 -5.34 -10.64 14.96
C ARG A 102 -5.80 -10.65 13.50
N ALA A 103 -5.34 -11.62 12.71
CA ALA A 103 -5.69 -11.73 11.30
C ALA A 103 -7.19 -11.96 11.10
N LEU A 104 -7.82 -12.84 11.91
CA LEU A 104 -9.26 -13.05 11.85
C LEU A 104 -10.04 -11.77 12.17
N GLN A 105 -9.69 -11.08 13.27
CA GLN A 105 -10.33 -9.82 13.65
C GLN A 105 -10.20 -8.74 12.56
N TYR A 106 -9.04 -8.65 11.93
CA TYR A 106 -8.80 -7.72 10.83
C TYR A 106 -9.72 -8.02 9.63
N LEU A 107 -9.76 -9.27 9.19
CA LEU A 107 -10.58 -9.69 8.05
C LEU A 107 -12.08 -9.54 8.31
N GLU A 108 -12.54 -9.89 9.52
CA GLU A 108 -13.93 -9.69 9.93
C GLU A 108 -14.28 -8.20 9.92
N LYS A 109 -13.37 -7.34 10.38
CA LYS A 109 -13.61 -5.90 10.38
C LYS A 109 -13.72 -5.31 8.98
N LEU A 110 -12.86 -5.73 8.07
CA LEU A 110 -12.97 -5.33 6.66
C LEU A 110 -14.34 -5.73 6.08
N LYS A 111 -14.74 -6.99 6.28
CA LYS A 111 -16.03 -7.51 5.81
C LYS A 111 -17.22 -6.76 6.40
N GLU A 112 -17.21 -6.45 7.71
CA GLU A 112 -18.26 -5.66 8.37
C GLU A 112 -18.38 -4.26 7.76
N THR A 113 -17.25 -3.60 7.50
CA THR A 113 -17.28 -2.22 6.96
C THR A 113 -17.71 -2.18 5.50
N GLY A 114 -17.48 -3.25 4.74
CA GLY A 114 -17.84 -3.36 3.32
C GLY A 114 -17.16 -2.36 2.41
N ARG A 115 -16.16 -1.62 2.91
CA ARG A 115 -15.45 -0.57 2.15
C ARG A 115 -14.30 -1.12 1.34
N TYR A 116 -13.60 -2.13 1.86
CA TYR A 116 -12.44 -2.75 1.23
C TYR A 116 -12.46 -4.26 1.49
N ASP A 117 -11.95 -5.02 0.52
CA ASP A 117 -11.60 -6.43 0.68
C ASP A 117 -10.10 -6.54 0.97
N HIS A 118 -9.71 -7.62 1.65
CA HIS A 118 -8.31 -8.07 1.69
C HIS A 118 -8.00 -8.89 0.45
#